data_AF-A0A9E7PRP1-F1
#
_entry.id   AF-A0A9E7PRP1-F1
#
_cell.length_a   1.000
_cell.length_b   1.000
_cell.length_c   1.000
_cell.angle_alpha   90.00
_cell.angle_beta   90.00
_cell.angle_gamma   90.00
#
_symmetry.space_group_name_H-M   'P 1'
#
loop_
_entity.id
_entity.type
_entity.pdbx_description
1 polymer ?
#
loop_
_entity_poly.entity_id
_entity_poly.type
_entity_poly.pdbx_seq_one_letter_code
_entity_poly.pdbx_strand_id
1 'polypeptide(L)'
;MCDREVNPPEKSYIVDILRHRKGVDKALEKVGEESAEFIIAAKNSDYDQKVYEAADLFFHLMLALKSIGVEFEDVISELESRRK
;
A
#
# COMPACT_ATOMS: atom_id res chain seq x y z
N MET A 1 -21.99 -25.43 4.42
CA MET A 1 -20.66 -25.03 3.92
C MET A 1 -20.73 -24.21 2.63
N CYS A 2 -21.92 -23.75 2.22
CA CYS A 2 -22.11 -22.48 1.52
C CYS A 2 -22.05 -21.35 2.54
N ASP A 3 -21.33 -20.27 2.21
CA ASP A 3 -21.43 -18.87 2.72
C ASP A 3 -20.09 -18.16 2.87
N ARG A 4 -19.28 -18.12 1.78
CA ARG A 4 -18.16 -17.17 1.65
C ARG A 4 -17.99 -16.59 0.23
N GLU A 5 -19.08 -16.50 -0.55
CA GLU A 5 -19.03 -15.87 -1.88
C GLU A 5 -19.53 -14.43 -1.96
N VAL A 6 -20.09 -13.83 -0.90
CA VAL A 6 -20.79 -12.54 -1.06
C VAL A 6 -20.48 -11.57 0.07
N ASN A 7 -19.20 -11.24 0.24
CA ASN A 7 -18.84 -9.98 0.86
C ASN A 7 -17.51 -9.46 0.29
N PRO A 8 -17.53 -8.59 -0.73
CA PRO A 8 -16.32 -7.88 -1.15
C PRO A 8 -16.34 -6.47 -0.57
N PRO A 9 -15.86 -6.22 0.67
CA PRO A 9 -15.67 -4.86 1.15
C PRO A 9 -14.48 -4.15 0.47
N GLU A 10 -13.59 -4.87 -0.20
CA GLU A 10 -12.38 -4.28 -0.81
C GLU A 10 -12.58 -3.75 -2.23
N LYS A 11 -13.54 -4.30 -2.99
CA LYS A 11 -13.80 -3.83 -4.36
C LYS A 11 -14.38 -2.43 -4.42
N SER A 12 -15.02 -1.93 -3.36
CA SER A 12 -15.48 -0.53 -3.34
C SER A 12 -14.31 0.40 -3.03
N TYR A 13 -13.59 0.16 -1.93
CA TYR A 13 -12.57 1.10 -1.46
C TYR A 13 -11.43 1.34 -2.48
N ILE A 14 -10.89 0.26 -3.05
CA ILE A 14 -9.79 0.34 -4.02
C ILE A 14 -10.26 1.00 -5.32
N VAL A 15 -11.48 0.71 -5.77
CA VAL A 15 -12.07 1.28 -6.98
C VAL A 15 -12.44 2.74 -6.80
N ASP A 16 -12.90 3.13 -5.60
CA ASP A 16 -13.24 4.51 -5.27
C ASP A 16 -11.98 5.39 -5.22
N ILE A 17 -10.87 4.87 -4.72
CA ILE A 17 -9.56 5.53 -4.74
C ILE A 17 -9.04 5.67 -6.19
N LEU A 18 -9.10 4.62 -7.00
CA LEU A 18 -8.55 4.66 -8.36
C LEU A 18 -9.39 5.51 -9.34
N ARG A 19 -10.68 5.75 -9.06
CA ARG A 19 -11.58 6.47 -9.99
C ARG A 19 -11.63 7.98 -9.80
N HIS A 20 -11.12 8.53 -8.71
CA HIS A 20 -11.17 9.96 -8.43
C HIS A 20 -9.76 10.55 -8.37
N ARG A 21 -9.53 11.74 -8.96
CA ARG A 21 -8.29 12.51 -8.70
C ARG A 21 -8.06 12.71 -7.19
N LYS A 22 -9.14 12.84 -6.41
CA LYS A 22 -9.11 12.88 -4.93
C LYS A 22 -8.60 11.59 -4.27
N GLY A 23 -8.69 10.45 -4.95
CA GLY A 23 -8.19 9.18 -4.45
C GLY A 23 -6.67 9.04 -4.59
N VAL A 24 -6.06 9.68 -5.59
CA VAL A 24 -4.60 9.80 -5.69
C VAL A 24 -4.05 10.57 -4.50
N ASP A 25 -4.61 11.75 -4.22
CA ASP A 25 -4.22 12.57 -3.07
C ASP A 25 -4.33 11.78 -1.76
N LYS A 26 -5.44 11.06 -1.58
CA LYS A 26 -5.65 10.21 -0.39
C LYS A 26 -4.68 9.04 -0.30
N ALA A 27 -4.30 8.42 -1.42
CA ALA A 27 -3.30 7.35 -1.43
C ALA A 27 -1.91 7.89 -1.04
N LEU A 28 -1.54 9.08 -1.54
CA LEU A 28 -0.29 9.73 -1.19
C LEU A 28 -0.25 10.19 0.28
N GLU A 29 -1.36 10.73 0.81
CA GLU A 29 -1.51 11.03 2.24
C GLU A 29 -1.27 9.79 3.10
N LYS A 30 -1.89 8.66 2.74
CA LYS A 30 -1.69 7.38 3.43
C LYS A 30 -0.24 6.90 3.37
N VAL A 31 0.44 6.98 2.23
CA VAL A 31 1.87 6.64 2.14
C VAL A 31 2.70 7.44 3.15
N GLY A 32 2.40 8.73 3.34
CA GLY A 32 3.08 9.57 4.33
C GLY A 32 2.78 9.15 5.78
N GLU A 33 1.51 8.87 6.08
CA GLU A 33 1.06 8.39 7.40
C GLU A 33 1.73 7.06 7.76
N GLU A 34 1.61 6.05 6.88
CA GLU A 34 2.18 4.71 7.09
C GLU A 34 3.71 4.74 7.19
N SER A 35 4.36 5.66 6.48
CA SER A 35 5.82 5.84 6.61
C SER A 35 6.18 6.29 8.03
N ALA A 36 5.42 7.22 8.62
CA ALA A 36 5.67 7.69 9.98
C ALA A 36 5.35 6.61 11.01
N GLU A 37 4.26 5.88 10.84
CA GLU A 37 3.86 4.77 11.71
C GLU A 37 4.89 3.63 11.66
N PHE A 38 5.36 3.24 10.47
CA PHE A 38 6.44 2.26 10.33
C PHE A 38 7.73 2.72 10.99
N ILE A 39 8.13 3.99 10.87
CA ILE A 39 9.31 4.53 11.57
C ILE A 39 9.17 4.38 13.09
N ILE A 40 7.98 4.65 13.63
CA ILE A 40 7.70 4.51 15.07
C ILE A 40 7.73 3.02 15.47
N ALA A 41 7.05 2.15 14.72
CA ALA A 41 7.01 0.71 14.96
C ALA A 41 8.42 0.09 14.89
N ALA A 42 9.23 0.49 13.92
CA ALA A 42 10.62 0.05 13.77
C ALA A 42 11.49 0.38 14.98
N LYS A 43 11.25 1.52 15.64
CA LYS A 43 11.94 1.92 16.87
C LYS A 43 11.45 1.20 18.12
N ASN A 44 10.25 0.63 18.09
CA ASN A 44 9.66 -0.10 19.21
C ASN A 44 10.08 -1.59 19.19
N SER A 45 9.77 -2.33 20.26
CA SER A 45 10.15 -3.75 20.41
C SER A 45 9.07 -4.75 19.97
N ASP A 46 8.01 -4.29 19.31
CA ASP A 46 6.92 -5.14 18.80
C ASP A 46 7.24 -5.58 17.36
N TYR A 47 7.39 -6.89 17.14
CA TYR A 47 7.66 -7.43 15.81
C TYR A 47 6.41 -7.47 14.93
N ASP A 48 5.26 -7.78 15.51
CA ASP A 48 4.01 -7.92 14.77
C ASP A 48 3.56 -6.55 14.26
N GLN A 49 3.72 -5.50 15.08
CA GLN A 49 3.46 -4.13 14.65
C GLN A 49 4.38 -3.72 13.48
N LYS A 50 5.66 -4.07 13.50
CA LYS A 50 6.59 -3.74 12.39
C LYS A 50 6.14 -4.37 11.08
N VAL A 51 5.72 -5.63 11.13
CA VAL A 51 5.24 -6.35 9.93
C VAL A 51 3.92 -5.73 9.45
N TYR A 52 3.04 -5.37 10.37
CA TYR A 52 1.76 -4.72 10.06
C TYR A 52 1.96 -3.38 9.34
N GLU A 53 2.71 -2.43 9.92
CA GLU A 53 2.91 -1.11 9.30
C GLU A 53 3.71 -1.21 7.99
N ALA A 54 4.65 -2.16 7.89
CA ALA A 54 5.37 -2.40 6.64
C ALA A 54 4.44 -2.89 5.52
N ALA A 55 3.51 -3.78 5.85
CA ALA A 55 2.53 -4.28 4.90
C ALA A 55 1.57 -3.17 4.45
N ASP A 56 1.11 -2.32 5.37
CA ASP A 56 0.19 -1.23 5.02
C ASP A 56 0.89 -0.15 4.18
N LEU A 57 2.14 0.18 4.53
CA LEU A 57 2.99 1.06 3.71
C LEU A 57 3.16 0.52 2.28
N PHE A 58 3.46 -0.77 2.10
CA PHE A 58 3.59 -1.36 0.76
C PHE A 58 2.27 -1.36 -0.01
N PHE A 59 1.16 -1.67 0.66
CA PHE A 59 -0.17 -1.64 0.04
C PHE A 59 -0.49 -0.24 -0.50
N HIS A 60 -0.32 0.79 0.33
CA HIS A 60 -0.57 2.17 -0.06
C HIS A 60 0.41 2.68 -1.12
N LEU A 61 1.68 2.25 -1.07
CA LEU A 61 2.66 2.55 -2.11
C LEU A 61 2.27 1.94 -3.46
N MET A 62 1.86 0.66 -3.51
CA MET A 62 1.41 0.01 -4.74
C MET A 62 0.20 0.72 -5.35
N LEU A 63 -0.73 1.15 -4.50
CA LEU A 63 -1.91 1.90 -4.94
C LEU A 63 -1.53 3.28 -5.51
N ALA A 64 -0.60 3.98 -4.85
CA ALA A 64 -0.07 5.26 -5.30
C ALA A 64 0.67 5.13 -6.65
N LEU A 65 1.54 4.13 -6.80
CA LEU A 65 2.26 3.86 -8.05
C LEU A 65 1.31 3.65 -9.22
N LYS A 66 0.31 2.77 -9.04
CA LYS A 66 -0.73 2.53 -10.05
C LYS A 66 -1.48 3.80 -10.41
N SER A 67 -1.72 4.68 -9.44
CA SER A 67 -2.46 5.92 -9.66
C SER A 67 -1.69 6.98 -10.46
N ILE A 68 -0.35 6.94 -10.45
CA ILE A 68 0.53 7.83 -11.23
C ILE A 68 1.05 7.16 -12.51
N GLY A 69 0.56 5.97 -12.84
CA GLY A 69 0.93 5.23 -14.06
C GLY A 69 2.31 4.59 -14.01
N VAL A 70 2.81 4.26 -12.82
CA VAL A 70 4.03 3.48 -12.63
C VAL A 70 3.64 2.04 -12.31
N GLU A 71 4.10 1.10 -13.15
CA GLU A 71 3.86 -0.32 -12.90
C GLU A 71 4.78 -0.83 -11.79
N PHE A 72 4.30 -1.77 -10.99
CA PHE A 72 5.06 -2.30 -9.87
C PHE A 72 6.32 -3.05 -10.35
N GLU A 73 6.20 -3.71 -11.51
CA GLU A 73 7.28 -4.43 -12.18
C GLU A 73 8.46 -3.52 -12.56
N ASP A 74 8.19 -2.25 -12.89
CA ASP A 74 9.24 -1.26 -13.18
C ASP A 74 10.05 -0.94 -11.91
N VAL A 75 9.37 -0.83 -10.77
CA VAL A 75 10.02 -0.62 -9.46
C VAL A 75 10.86 -1.83 -9.07
N ILE A 76 10.35 -3.05 -9.28
CA ILE A 76 11.12 -4.28 -9.03
C ILE A 76 12.36 -4.34 -9.92
N SER A 77 12.22 -4.04 -11.21
CA SER A 77 13.34 -4.02 -12.16
C SER A 77 14.42 -3.02 -11.74
N GLU A 78 14.02 -1.84 -11.24
CA GLU A 78 14.93 -0.84 -10.69
C GLU A 78 15.59 -1.32 -9.37
N LEU A 79 14.87 -2.02 -8.49
CA LEU A 79 15.47 -2.60 -7.28
C LEU A 79 16.49 -3.70 -7.61
N GLU A 80 16.23 -4.52 -8.63
CA GLU A 80 17.17 -5.52 -9.13
C GLU A 80 18.41 -4.89 -9.77
N SER A 81 18.25 -3.78 -10.49
CA SER A 81 19.36 -3.05 -11.12
C SER A 81 20.40 -2.57 -10.10
N ARG A 82 19.96 -2.17 -8.90
CA ARG A 82 20.80 -1.70 -7.79
C ARG A 82 21.63 -2.79 -7.11
N ARG A 83 21.36 -4.06 -7.40
CA ARG A 83 22.08 -5.22 -6.84
C ARG A 83 23.26 -5.67 -7.70
N LYS A 84 23.58 -4.95 -8.78
CA LYS A 84 24.80 -5.11 -9.58
C LYS A 84 25.91 -4.18 -9.06
#